data_AF-A0AAW8PC93-F1
#
_entry.id   AF-A0AAW8PC93-F1
#
_cell.length_a   1.000
_cell.length_b   1.000
_cell.length_c   1.000
_cell.angle_alpha   90.00
_cell.angle_beta   90.00
_cell.angle_gamma   90.00
#
_symmetry.space_group_name_H-M   'P 1'
#
loop_
_entity.id
_entity.type
_entity.pdbx_description
1 polymer ?
#
loop_
_entity_poly.entity_id
_entity_poly.type
_entity_poly.pdbx_seq_one_letter_code
_entity_poly.pdbx_strand_id
1 'polypeptide(L)'
;RDLNPVLQDVGLAIHPPLLYLGYVGFSVCFSFAVAALLEGRIDAAWARWVRPWTLAAWTFLTLGIAMGSYWAYYELGWGGWWFWDPVENASFMPWLAGTAL
;
A
#
# COMPACT_ATOMS: atom_id res chain seq x y z
N ARG A 1 -5.27 -22.87 -22.13
CA ARG A 1 -4.72 -23.46 -20.89
C ARG A 1 -5.09 -22.49 -19.79
N ASP A 2 -5.97 -22.90 -18.89
CA ASP A 2 -6.45 -22.06 -17.80
C ASP A 2 -5.32 -21.74 -16.81
N LEU A 3 -5.45 -20.61 -16.13
CA LEU A 3 -4.56 -20.22 -15.03
C LEU A 3 -4.65 -21.27 -13.91
N ASN A 4 -3.52 -21.47 -13.20
CA ASN A 4 -3.44 -22.32 -12.01
C ASN A 4 -4.61 -22.00 -11.06
N PRO A 5 -5.36 -22.99 -10.54
CA PRO A 5 -6.54 -22.78 -9.67
C PRO A 5 -6.31 -21.79 -8.51
N VAL A 6 -5.10 -21.79 -7.92
CA VAL A 6 -4.67 -20.83 -6.89
C VAL A 6 -4.76 -19.36 -7.34
N LEU A 7 -4.56 -19.10 -8.64
CA LEU A 7 -4.57 -17.75 -9.21
C LEU A 7 -5.98 -17.20 -9.49
N GLN A 8 -7.01 -18.02 -9.28
CA GLN A 8 -8.41 -17.64 -9.49
C GLN A 8 -9.11 -17.26 -8.18
N ASP A 9 -8.39 -17.29 -7.06
CA ASP A 9 -8.96 -16.90 -5.77
C ASP A 9 -9.24 -15.39 -5.71
N VAL A 10 -10.42 -15.05 -5.16
CA VAL A 10 -10.90 -13.67 -5.08
C VAL A 10 -10.01 -12.82 -4.17
N GLY A 11 -9.46 -13.38 -3.09
CA GLY A 11 -8.51 -12.70 -2.21
C GLY A 11 -7.20 -12.38 -2.92
N LEU A 12 -6.71 -13.29 -3.76
CA LEU A 12 -5.55 -13.03 -4.62
C LEU A 12 -5.84 -11.93 -5.66
N ALA A 13 -7.06 -11.84 -6.17
CA ALA A 13 -7.44 -10.83 -7.16
C ALA A 13 -7.64 -9.42 -6.56
N ILE A 14 -8.05 -9.31 -5.30
CA ILE A 14 -8.42 -8.02 -4.67
C ILE A 14 -7.22 -7.30 -4.05
N HIS A 15 -6.28 -8.01 -3.44
CA HIS A 15 -5.16 -7.34 -2.76
C HIS A 15 -4.22 -6.56 -3.71
N PRO A 16 -3.92 -6.98 -4.96
CA PRO A 16 -3.01 -6.22 -5.83
C PRO A 16 -3.57 -4.85 -6.24
N PRO A 17 -4.86 -4.69 -6.61
CA PRO A 17 -5.46 -3.37 -6.79
C PRO A 17 -5.36 -2.47 -5.56
N LEU A 18 -5.55 -3.00 -4.34
CA LEU A 18 -5.42 -2.24 -3.10
C LEU A 18 -3.98 -1.76 -2.88
N LEU A 19 -3.00 -2.65 -3.06
CA LEU A 19 -1.58 -2.29 -2.99
C LEU A 19 -1.23 -1.24 -4.04
N TYR A 20 -1.70 -1.39 -5.27
CA TYR A 20 -1.47 -0.43 -6.35
C TYR A 20 -2.03 0.95 -6.02
N LEU A 21 -3.26 1.04 -5.51
CA LEU A 21 -3.85 2.31 -5.06
C LEU A 21 -3.03 2.95 -3.94
N GLY A 22 -2.50 2.14 -3.01
CA GLY A 22 -1.59 2.61 -1.97
C GLY A 22 -0.29 3.20 -2.54
N TYR A 23 0.39 2.48 -3.43
CA TYR A 23 1.63 2.95 -4.07
C TYR A 23 1.42 4.22 -4.90
N VAL A 24 0.40 4.22 -5.77
CA VAL A 24 0.10 5.39 -6.61
C VAL A 24 -0.39 6.55 -5.76
N GLY A 25 -1.13 6.31 -4.68
CA GLY A 25 -1.56 7.37 -3.76
C GLY A 25 -0.38 8.16 -3.17
N PHE A 26 0.74 7.49 -2.87
CA PHE A 26 1.95 8.18 -2.41
C PHE A 26 2.63 9.06 -3.46
N SER A 27 2.35 8.88 -4.76
CA SER A 27 2.85 9.79 -5.80
C SER A 27 2.32 11.22 -5.62
N VAL A 28 1.07 11.36 -5.15
CA VAL A 28 0.46 12.66 -4.85
C VAL A 28 1.18 13.32 -3.67
N CYS A 29 1.47 12.54 -2.62
CA CYS A 29 2.21 13.00 -1.45
C CYS A 29 3.63 13.46 -1.82
N PHE A 30 4.30 12.69 -2.69
CA PHE A 30 5.60 13.05 -3.24
C PHE A 30 5.54 14.36 -4.04
N SER A 31 4.53 14.55 -4.90
CA SER A 31 4.34 15.82 -5.64
C SER A 31 4.15 17.02 -4.70
N PHE A 32 3.38 16.88 -3.63
CA PHE A 32 3.23 17.93 -2.61
C PHE A 32 4.54 18.23 -1.88
N ALA A 33 5.36 17.22 -1.60
CA ALA A 33 6.67 17.41 -0.97
C ALA A 33 7.63 18.17 -1.90
N VAL A 34 7.69 17.78 -3.19
CA VAL A 34 8.50 18.48 -4.20
C VAL A 34 8.04 19.93 -4.37
N ALA A 35 6.73 20.17 -4.47
CA ALA A 35 6.18 21.53 -4.58
C ALA A 35 6.57 22.40 -3.37
N ALA A 36 6.48 21.87 -2.15
CA ALA A 36 6.86 22.59 -0.94
C ALA A 36 8.36 22.91 -0.87
N LEU A 37 9.22 22.01 -1.37
CA LEU A 37 10.66 22.25 -1.47
C LEU A 37 11.00 23.34 -2.48
N LEU A 38 10.29 23.39 -3.61
CA LEU A 38 10.47 24.41 -4.65
C LEU A 38 9.97 25.79 -4.18
N GLU A 39 8.84 25.83 -3.47
CA GLU A 39 8.28 27.08 -2.94
C GLU A 39 8.98 27.55 -1.66
N GLY A 40 9.70 26.67 -0.97
CA GLY A 40 10.31 26.94 0.34
C GLY A 40 9.29 27.18 1.45
N ARG A 41 8.05 26.68 1.30
CA ARG A 41 6.94 26.90 2.24
C ARG A 41 6.32 25.58 2.67
N ILE A 42 6.53 25.23 3.94
CA ILE A 42 5.89 24.09 4.61
C ILE A 42 5.07 24.67 5.76
N ASP A 43 3.80 24.95 5.50
CA ASP A 43 2.89 25.59 6.47
C ASP A 43 1.69 24.68 6.82
N ALA A 44 0.82 25.18 7.70
CA ALA A 44 -0.37 24.45 8.11
C ALA A 44 -1.36 24.20 6.96
N ALA A 45 -1.36 25.04 5.92
CA ALA A 45 -2.21 24.85 4.75
C ALA A 45 -1.70 23.68 3.91
N TRP A 46 -0.39 23.60 3.66
CA TRP A 46 0.25 22.45 3.02
C TRP A 46 -0.08 21.14 3.77
N ALA A 47 0.09 21.12 5.09
CA ALA A 47 -0.18 19.94 5.90
C ALA A 47 -1.64 19.49 5.79
N ARG A 48 -2.60 20.42 5.80
CA ARG A 48 -4.03 20.12 5.62
C ARG A 48 -4.35 19.53 4.25
N TRP A 49 -3.63 19.93 3.20
CA TRP A 49 -3.84 19.43 1.85
C TRP A 49 -3.21 18.05 1.64
N VAL A 50 -1.99 17.83 2.14
CA VAL A 50 -1.28 16.54 1.94
C VAL A 50 -1.87 15.41 2.79
N ARG A 51 -2.30 15.71 4.03
CA ARG A 51 -2.76 14.72 5.00
C ARG A 51 -3.86 13.77 4.50
N PRO A 52 -4.97 14.21 3.86
CA PRO A 52 -5.99 13.28 3.36
C PRO A 52 -5.44 12.31 2.30
N TRP A 53 -4.48 12.75 1.48
CA TRP A 53 -3.86 11.89 0.48
C TRP A 53 -2.92 10.86 1.11
N THR A 54 -2.13 11.27 2.10
CA THR A 54 -1.28 10.36 2.88
C THR A 54 -2.13 9.29 3.57
N LEU A 55 -3.20 9.70 4.25
CA LEU A 55 -4.11 8.77 4.94
C LEU A 55 -4.82 7.82 3.98
N ALA A 56 -5.26 8.31 2.81
CA ALA A 56 -5.88 7.46 1.80
C ALA A 56 -4.90 6.40 1.28
N ALA A 57 -3.69 6.82 0.87
CA ALA A 57 -2.64 5.91 0.41
C ALA A 57 -2.26 4.87 1.47
N TRP A 58 -2.08 5.32 2.71
CA TRP A 58 -1.75 4.46 3.85
C TRP A 58 -2.87 3.46 4.17
N THR A 59 -4.13 3.89 4.08
CA THR A 59 -5.29 3.01 4.28
C THR A 59 -5.34 1.92 3.21
N PHE A 60 -5.12 2.27 1.92
CA PHE A 60 -5.09 1.28 0.85
C PHE A 60 -3.94 0.28 0.99
N LEU A 61 -2.75 0.71 1.41
CA LEU A 61 -1.67 -0.22 1.74
C LEU A 61 -2.02 -1.12 2.93
N THR A 62 -2.64 -0.57 3.97
CA THR A 62 -3.08 -1.34 5.14
C THR A 62 -4.06 -2.44 4.73
N LEU A 63 -5.05 -2.09 3.91
CA LEU A 63 -6.03 -3.06 3.41
C LEU A 63 -5.40 -4.08 2.47
N GLY A 64 -4.49 -3.66 1.58
CA GLY A 64 -3.79 -4.55 0.66
C GLY A 64 -2.91 -5.56 1.39
N ILE A 65 -2.10 -5.10 2.37
CA ILE A 65 -1.26 -5.96 3.21
C ILE A 65 -2.14 -6.90 4.04
N ALA A 66 -3.15 -6.38 4.74
CA ALA A 66 -4.02 -7.22 5.57
C ALA A 66 -4.77 -8.30 4.77
N MET A 67 -5.27 -7.95 3.57
CA MET A 67 -5.95 -8.90 2.68
C MET A 67 -4.98 -9.92 2.10
N GLY A 68 -3.79 -9.49 1.66
CA GLY A 68 -2.73 -10.38 1.13
C GLY A 68 -2.29 -11.40 2.18
N SER A 69 -2.02 -10.93 3.41
CA SER A 69 -1.68 -11.83 4.52
C SER A 69 -2.84 -12.76 4.83
N TYR A 70 -4.09 -12.27 4.93
CA TYR A 70 -5.26 -13.13 5.18
C TYR A 70 -5.39 -14.25 4.14
N TRP A 71 -5.24 -13.91 2.86
CA TRP A 71 -5.24 -14.89 1.78
C TRP A 71 -4.09 -15.91 1.92
N ALA A 72 -2.86 -15.45 2.20
CA ALA A 72 -1.72 -16.33 2.39
C ALA A 72 -1.92 -17.32 3.54
N TYR A 73 -2.52 -16.89 4.66
CA TYR A 73 -2.90 -17.80 5.74
C TYR A 73 -3.95 -18.83 5.29
N TYR A 74 -4.97 -18.36 4.58
CA TYR A 74 -6.09 -19.19 4.15
C TYR A 74 -5.66 -20.26 3.13
N GLU A 75 -4.90 -19.88 2.10
CA GLU A 75 -4.58 -20.75 0.97
C GLU A 75 -3.29 -21.56 1.20
N LEU A 76 -2.30 -20.95 1.85
CA LEU A 76 -0.95 -21.52 2.01
C LEU A 76 -0.65 -21.92 3.46
N GLY A 77 -1.59 -21.70 4.38
CA GLY A 77 -1.46 -22.03 5.79
C GLY A 77 -0.42 -21.18 6.53
N TRP A 78 -0.03 -21.65 7.71
CA TRP A 78 0.95 -20.94 8.55
C TRP A 78 2.31 -20.77 7.87
N GLY A 79 2.75 -21.74 7.06
CA GLY A 79 4.02 -21.64 6.32
C GLY A 79 4.01 -20.55 5.26
N GLY A 80 2.87 -20.38 4.56
CA GLY A 80 2.68 -19.33 3.57
C GLY A 80 2.53 -17.93 4.15
N TRP A 81 1.88 -17.80 5.31
CA TRP A 81 1.78 -16.53 6.04
C TRP A 81 3.14 -15.90 6.35
N TRP A 82 4.15 -16.72 6.62
CA TRP A 82 5.53 -16.24 6.87
C TRP A 82 6.39 -16.24 5.60
N PHE A 83 5.86 -16.71 4.48
CA PHE A 83 6.53 -16.68 3.18
C PHE A 83 6.35 -15.29 2.57
N TRP A 84 6.90 -14.28 3.24
CA TRP A 84 6.93 -12.88 2.80
C TRP A 84 7.48 -12.80 1.37
N ASP A 85 6.60 -12.65 0.39
CA ASP A 85 7.00 -12.53 -1.00
C ASP A 85 7.58 -11.11 -1.27
N PRO A 86 8.23 -10.87 -2.43
CA PRO A 86 8.76 -9.55 -2.74
C PRO A 86 7.72 -8.43 -2.73
N VAL A 87 6.44 -8.74 -3.01
CA VAL A 87 5.34 -7.77 -3.10
C VAL A 87 4.95 -7.29 -1.70
N GLU A 88 4.80 -8.21 -0.76
CA GLU A 88 4.47 -7.89 0.63
C GLU A 88 5.60 -7.08 1.29
N ASN A 89 6.86 -7.51 1.13
CA ASN A 89 8.02 -6.77 1.64
C ASN A 89 8.13 -5.36 1.05
N ALA A 90 7.94 -5.23 -0.28
CA ALA A 90 7.98 -3.95 -0.95
C ALA A 90 6.86 -3.00 -0.47
N SER A 91 5.69 -3.55 -0.12
CA SER A 91 4.55 -2.76 0.36
C SER A 91 4.69 -2.33 1.81
N PHE A 92 5.39 -3.13 2.62
CA PHE A 92 5.60 -2.86 4.03
C PHE A 92 6.50 -1.64 4.29
N MET A 93 7.52 -1.43 3.46
CA MET A 93 8.45 -0.30 3.60
C MET A 93 7.76 1.08 3.50
N PRO A 94 6.98 1.40 2.44
CA PRO A 94 6.25 2.66 2.37
C PRO A 94 5.10 2.73 3.38
N TRP A 95 4.49 1.59 3.75
CA TRP A 95 3.51 1.55 4.82
C TRP A 95 4.10 2.03 6.16
N LEU A 96 5.28 1.53 6.52
CA LEU A 96 6.03 1.98 7.71
C LEU A 96 6.39 3.47 7.61
N ALA A 97 6.96 3.90 6.48
CA ALA A 97 7.34 5.30 6.27
C ALA A 97 6.15 6.26 6.40
N GLY A 98 4.94 5.81 6.05
CA GLY A 98 3.71 6.59 6.14
C GLY A 98 3.06 6.65 7.52
N THR A 99 3.49 5.85 8.51
CA THR A 99 2.84 5.80 9.84
C THR A 99 3.00 7.06 10.70
N ALA A 100 3.94 7.95 10.33
CA ALA A 100 4.28 9.15 11.10
C ALA A 100 3.72 10.47 10.53
N LEU A 101 2.90 10.43 9.47
CA LEU A 101 2.37 11.59 8.73
C LEU A 101 0.86 11.82 8.99
#